data_AF-A0A439MR12-F1
#
_entry.id   AF-A0A439MR12-F1
#
_cell.length_a   1.000
_cell.length_b   1.000
_cell.length_c   1.000
_cell.angle_alpha   90.00
_cell.angle_beta   90.00
_cell.angle_gamma   90.00
#
_symmetry.space_group_name_H-M   'P 1'
#
loop_
_entity.id
_entity.type
_entity.pdbx_description
1 polymer ?
#
loop_
_entity_poly.entity_id
_entity_poly.type
_entity_poly.pdbx_seq_one_letter_code
_entity_poly.pdbx_strand_id
1 'polypeptide(L)'
;MSRDDPFGLSEDRERTRIRLTGAPMPRPMTPLLSGVPIKRSRTHPNTLVNAFAPLLEFAPELESALPPENPEALRTRLLDELVRARDAAMAAGSSLERADQAAWVVAALLDDLALNTPWGGASAWPRQPLVVMLRGDVDAGTQFFTRLDELERHPNRDRELLELQYHCLALGFRGKYRVPGRSGDRSLNAVRVAAARFLRDADADGAPLSPNWKGVIASDEP
;
A
#
# COMPACT_ATOMS: atom_id res chain seq x y z
N MET A 1 22.91 -36.02 32.35
CA MET A 1 22.11 -36.50 31.20
C MET A 1 20.65 -36.39 31.59
N SER A 2 19.74 -35.71 30.92
CA SER A 2 19.79 -34.55 30.01
C SER A 2 18.55 -33.74 30.40
N ARG A 3 18.68 -32.44 30.62
CA ARG A 3 17.53 -31.53 30.61
C ARG A 3 17.82 -30.58 29.47
N ASP A 4 17.45 -31.03 28.26
CA ASP A 4 17.62 -30.28 27.03
C ASP A 4 16.90 -28.94 27.20
N ASP A 5 17.69 -27.88 27.42
CA ASP A 5 17.27 -26.52 27.13
C ASP A 5 17.61 -26.31 25.64
N PRO A 6 16.63 -26.46 24.72
CA PRO A 6 16.89 -26.46 23.28
C PRO A 6 17.42 -25.13 22.74
N PHE A 7 17.51 -24.11 23.60
CA PHE A 7 17.99 -22.78 23.24
C PHE A 7 19.24 -22.36 24.02
N GLY A 8 19.75 -23.16 24.98
CA GLY A 8 20.98 -22.87 25.71
C GLY A 8 20.97 -21.55 26.51
N LEU A 9 19.79 -21.09 26.94
CA LEU A 9 19.57 -19.76 27.50
C LEU A 9 19.74 -19.69 29.02
N SER A 10 20.15 -20.78 29.67
CA SER A 10 20.29 -20.84 31.12
C SER A 10 21.42 -19.94 31.65
N GLU A 11 22.46 -19.68 30.85
CA GLU A 11 23.65 -18.91 31.27
C GLU A 11 23.86 -17.59 30.52
N ASP A 12 22.94 -17.21 29.62
CA ASP A 12 23.08 -16.01 28.81
C ASP A 12 22.82 -14.74 29.64
N ARG A 13 23.88 -13.98 29.91
CA ARG A 13 23.86 -12.73 30.70
C ARG A 13 23.16 -11.59 29.96
N GLU A 14 22.92 -11.70 28.66
CA GLU A 14 22.25 -10.68 27.84
C GLU A 14 20.72 -10.85 27.80
N ARG A 15 20.15 -11.71 28.65
CA ARG A 15 18.70 -11.91 28.74
C ARG A 15 17.97 -10.62 29.12
N THR A 16 17.07 -10.17 28.25
CA THR A 16 16.04 -9.18 28.58
C THR A 16 15.11 -9.76 29.66
N ARG A 17 15.36 -9.41 30.93
CA ARG A 17 14.49 -9.78 32.06
C ARG A 17 13.36 -8.77 32.18
N ILE A 18 12.15 -9.15 31.77
CA ILE A 18 10.95 -8.36 32.01
C ILE A 18 10.60 -8.47 33.51
N ARG A 19 11.07 -7.52 34.33
CA ARG A 19 10.60 -7.37 35.71
C ARG A 19 9.18 -6.79 35.67
N LEU A 20 8.18 -7.60 36.05
CA LEU A 20 6.84 -7.11 36.39
C LEU A 20 6.94 -6.34 37.72
N THR A 21 7.24 -5.05 37.66
CA THR A 21 7.30 -4.18 38.84
C THR A 21 5.90 -3.90 39.37
N GLY A 22 5.45 -4.74 40.31
CA GLY A 22 4.28 -4.49 41.15
C GLY A 22 2.93 -4.51 40.42
N ALA A 23 1.90 -5.05 41.07
CA ALA A 23 0.54 -4.85 40.61
C ALA A 23 0.27 -3.33 40.60
N PRO A 24 -0.08 -2.72 39.45
CA PRO A 24 -0.43 -1.31 39.46
C PRO A 24 -1.65 -1.16 40.37
N MET A 25 -1.55 -0.28 41.37
CA MET A 25 -2.74 0.27 42.04
C MET A 25 -3.76 0.64 40.95
N PRO A 26 -5.05 0.35 41.13
CA PRO A 26 -6.05 0.69 40.14
C PRO A 26 -6.01 2.21 39.96
N ARG A 27 -5.40 2.66 38.85
CA ARG A 27 -5.50 4.05 38.43
C ARG A 27 -7.00 4.32 38.32
N PRO A 28 -7.51 5.45 38.82
CA PRO A 28 -8.87 5.84 38.50
C PRO A 28 -8.98 5.77 36.98
N MET A 29 -9.87 4.91 36.49
CA MET A 29 -10.18 4.80 35.08
C MET A 29 -10.80 6.14 34.71
N THR A 30 -9.98 7.09 34.29
CA THR A 30 -10.47 8.24 33.54
C THR A 30 -11.24 7.61 32.38
N PRO A 31 -12.55 7.87 32.24
CA PRO A 31 -13.29 7.32 31.12
C PRO A 31 -12.52 7.71 29.87
N LEU A 32 -12.10 6.69 29.11
CA LEU A 32 -11.51 6.89 27.79
C LEU A 32 -12.52 7.75 27.05
N LEU A 33 -12.17 9.01 26.80
CA LEU A 33 -12.98 9.90 25.99
C LEU A 33 -13.20 9.18 24.66
N SER A 34 -14.40 8.65 24.52
CA SER A 34 -14.87 8.01 23.30
C SER A 34 -14.79 9.05 22.19
N GLY A 35 -13.90 8.81 21.24
CA GLY A 35 -13.80 9.62 20.03
C GLY A 35 -12.90 10.85 20.16
N VAL A 36 -11.62 10.66 20.52
CA VAL A 36 -10.62 11.50 19.86
C VAL A 36 -10.68 11.13 18.37
N PRO A 37 -11.16 11.99 17.46
CA PRO A 37 -11.01 11.71 16.06
C PRO A 37 -9.51 11.59 15.83
N ILE A 38 -9.03 10.41 15.45
CA ILE A 38 -7.71 10.29 14.85
C ILE A 38 -7.79 11.20 13.64
N LYS A 39 -7.32 12.44 13.77
CA LYS A 39 -7.09 13.33 12.64
C LYS A 39 -6.07 12.58 11.80
N ARG A 40 -6.56 11.80 10.83
CA ARG A 40 -5.76 11.28 9.72
C ARG A 40 -5.43 12.49 8.84
N SER A 41 -4.63 13.42 9.37
CA SER A 41 -3.87 14.34 8.55
C SER A 41 -2.86 13.47 7.82
N ARG A 42 -3.32 12.88 6.72
CA ARG A 42 -2.50 12.01 5.88
C ARG A 42 -1.56 12.93 5.13
N THR A 43 -0.34 13.03 5.63
CA THR A 43 0.70 13.79 4.96
C THR A 43 1.72 12.78 4.47
N HIS A 44 1.47 12.22 3.29
CA HIS A 44 2.52 11.61 2.49
C HIS A 44 3.26 12.73 1.74
N PRO A 45 4.59 12.69 1.56
CA PRO A 45 5.31 13.69 0.77
C PRO A 45 4.80 13.82 -0.67
N ASN A 46 4.31 12.69 -1.22
CA ASN A 46 3.73 12.61 -2.56
C ASN A 46 2.27 13.06 -2.60
N THR A 47 2.01 14.12 -3.35
CA THR A 47 0.69 14.74 -3.51
C THR A 47 -0.30 13.85 -4.25
N LEU A 48 0.16 13.06 -5.23
CA LEU A 48 -0.69 12.09 -5.93
C LEU A 48 -1.15 10.98 -4.98
N VAL A 49 -0.24 10.43 -4.17
CA VAL A 49 -0.59 9.41 -3.17
C VAL A 49 -1.64 9.94 -2.19
N ASN A 50 -1.51 11.19 -1.73
CA ASN A 50 -2.52 11.82 -0.88
C ASN A 50 -3.88 11.95 -1.57
N ALA A 51 -3.90 12.39 -2.83
CA ALA A 51 -5.13 12.60 -3.59
C ALA A 51 -5.89 11.29 -3.84
N PHE A 52 -5.17 10.19 -4.11
CA PHE A 52 -5.74 8.87 -4.38
C PHE A 52 -5.84 7.96 -3.14
N ALA A 53 -5.45 8.44 -1.96
CA ALA A 53 -5.43 7.65 -0.72
C ALA A 53 -6.75 6.91 -0.41
N PRO A 54 -7.95 7.49 -0.58
CA PRO A 54 -9.20 6.75 -0.32
C PRO A 54 -9.33 5.47 -1.13
N LEU A 55 -8.91 5.49 -2.40
CA LEU A 55 -8.98 4.35 -3.30
C LEU A 55 -7.87 3.33 -3.03
N LEU A 56 -6.66 3.82 -2.74
CA LEU A 56 -5.52 2.97 -2.38
C LEU A 56 -5.75 2.21 -1.07
N GLU A 57 -6.37 2.86 -0.08
CA GLU A 57 -6.75 2.22 1.18
C GLU A 57 -7.88 1.19 1.01
N PHE A 58 -8.79 1.42 0.07
CA PHE A 58 -9.87 0.48 -0.24
C PHE A 58 -9.41 -0.73 -1.07
N ALA A 59 -8.32 -0.62 -1.83
CA ALA A 59 -7.86 -1.66 -2.74
C ALA A 59 -7.72 -3.07 -2.09
N PRO A 60 -7.12 -3.24 -0.90
CA PRO A 60 -7.03 -4.55 -0.24
C PRO A 60 -8.41 -5.13 0.16
N GLU A 61 -9.36 -4.26 0.52
CA GLU A 61 -10.73 -4.68 0.83
C GLU A 61 -11.44 -5.18 -0.44
N LEU A 62 -11.20 -4.54 -1.58
CA LEU A 62 -11.75 -4.96 -2.87
C LEU A 62 -11.25 -6.35 -3.29
N GLU A 63 -9.96 -6.65 -3.11
CA GLU A 63 -9.36 -7.95 -3.48
C GLU A 63 -10.01 -9.13 -2.74
N SER A 64 -10.42 -8.90 -1.49
CA SER A 64 -11.01 -9.92 -0.61
C SER A 64 -12.54 -9.80 -0.47
N ALA A 65 -13.17 -8.90 -1.21
CA ALA A 65 -14.59 -8.62 -1.10
C ALA A 65 -15.45 -9.83 -1.49
N LEU A 66 -16.44 -10.13 -0.65
CA LEU A 66 -17.56 -10.99 -1.02
C LEU A 66 -18.36 -10.34 -2.17
N PRO A 67 -19.12 -11.13 -2.95
CA PRO A 67 -19.95 -10.60 -4.03
C PRO A 67 -20.87 -9.50 -3.50
N PRO A 68 -20.75 -8.25 -3.98
CA PRO A 68 -21.67 -7.19 -3.60
C PRO A 68 -23.05 -7.48 -4.19
N GLU A 69 -24.10 -6.96 -3.54
CA GLU A 69 -25.48 -7.07 -4.06
C GLU A 69 -25.61 -6.52 -5.49
N ASN A 70 -24.82 -5.48 -5.80
CA ASN A 70 -24.79 -4.84 -7.11
C ASN A 70 -23.35 -4.44 -7.48
N PRO A 71 -22.60 -5.29 -8.21
CA PRO A 71 -21.25 -4.99 -8.70
C PRO A 71 -21.18 -3.74 -9.57
N GLU A 72 -22.21 -3.47 -10.38
CA GLU A 72 -22.28 -2.29 -11.24
C GLU A 72 -22.34 -0.99 -10.43
N ALA A 73 -23.13 -0.98 -9.34
CA ALA A 73 -23.21 0.16 -8.44
C ALA A 73 -21.89 0.41 -7.71
N LEU A 74 -21.17 -0.64 -7.30
CA LEU A 74 -19.83 -0.52 -6.74
C LEU A 74 -18.87 0.12 -7.76
N ARG A 75 -18.85 -0.39 -8.98
CA ARG A 75 -18.00 0.14 -10.06
C ARG A 75 -18.29 1.62 -10.34
N THR A 76 -19.56 2.03 -10.44
CA THR A 76 -19.92 3.45 -10.63
C THR A 76 -19.43 4.32 -9.48
N ARG A 77 -19.55 3.87 -8.22
CA ARG A 77 -19.03 4.61 -7.07
C ARG A 77 -17.52 4.77 -7.11
N LEU A 78 -16.79 3.72 -7.53
CA LEU A 78 -15.33 3.79 -7.69
C LEU A 78 -14.94 4.74 -8.82
N LEU A 79 -15.70 4.78 -9.92
CA LEU A 79 -15.47 5.74 -11.00
C LEU A 79 -15.68 7.18 -10.53
N ASP A 80 -16.75 7.45 -9.80
CA ASP A 80 -17.02 8.77 -9.24
C ASP A 80 -15.92 9.20 -8.27
N GLU A 81 -15.40 8.28 -7.46
CA GLU A 81 -14.29 8.53 -6.54
C GLU A 81 -12.97 8.75 -7.26
N LEU A 82 -12.70 8.03 -8.36
CA LEU A 82 -11.55 8.27 -9.24
C LEU A 82 -11.57 9.69 -9.83
N VAL A 83 -12.76 10.15 -10.27
CA VAL A 83 -12.93 11.51 -10.79
C VAL A 83 -12.69 12.55 -9.69
N ARG A 84 -13.21 12.32 -8.48
CA ARG A 84 -12.96 13.19 -7.32
C ARG A 84 -11.48 13.24 -6.94
N ALA A 85 -10.80 12.10 -6.90
CA ALA A 85 -9.37 12.02 -6.59
C ALA A 85 -8.51 12.73 -7.65
N ARG A 86 -8.87 12.59 -8.93
CA ARG A 86 -8.25 13.32 -10.04
C ARG A 86 -8.41 14.84 -9.89
N ASP A 87 -9.62 15.30 -9.58
CA ASP A 87 -9.87 16.74 -9.37
C ASP A 87 -9.11 17.26 -8.13
N ALA A 88 -9.00 16.45 -7.07
CA ALA A 88 -8.19 16.77 -5.90
C ALA A 88 -6.69 16.87 -6.22
N ALA A 89 -6.17 15.99 -7.08
CA ALA A 89 -4.78 16.07 -7.56
C ALA A 89 -4.52 17.35 -8.37
N MET A 90 -5.48 17.77 -9.21
CA MET A 90 -5.40 19.05 -9.92
C MET A 90 -5.46 20.25 -8.98
N ALA A 91 -6.35 20.23 -7.99
CA ALA A 91 -6.44 21.27 -6.97
C ALA A 91 -5.15 21.38 -6.12
N ALA A 92 -4.42 20.28 -5.96
CA ALA A 92 -3.11 20.23 -5.32
C ALA A 92 -1.93 20.65 -6.24
N GLY A 93 -2.20 21.08 -7.48
CA GLY A 93 -1.20 21.64 -8.39
C GLY A 93 -0.71 20.71 -9.51
N SER A 94 -1.26 19.50 -9.64
CA SER A 94 -0.94 18.63 -10.79
C SER A 94 -1.58 19.16 -12.07
N SER A 95 -0.91 19.00 -13.21
CA SER A 95 -1.54 19.22 -14.51
C SER A 95 -2.67 18.20 -14.75
N LEU A 96 -3.63 18.55 -15.61
CA LEU A 96 -4.72 17.63 -15.97
C LEU A 96 -4.18 16.32 -16.55
N GLU A 97 -3.22 16.37 -17.48
CA GLU A 97 -2.61 15.19 -18.08
C GLU A 97 -2.03 14.24 -17.03
N ARG A 98 -1.33 14.80 -16.05
CA ARG A 98 -0.71 14.05 -14.95
C ARG A 98 -1.75 13.48 -14.00
N ALA A 99 -2.77 14.26 -13.63
CA ALA A 99 -3.87 13.80 -12.80
C ALA A 99 -4.66 12.67 -13.48
N ASP A 100 -4.90 12.78 -14.79
CA ASP A 100 -5.54 11.72 -15.58
C ASP A 100 -4.65 10.47 -15.65
N GLN A 101 -3.32 10.62 -15.70
CA GLN A 101 -2.38 9.49 -15.72
C GLN A 101 -2.38 8.76 -14.38
N ALA A 102 -2.37 9.50 -13.28
CA ALA A 102 -2.52 8.95 -11.93
C ALA A 102 -3.87 8.21 -11.75
N ALA A 103 -4.98 8.82 -12.20
CA ALA A 103 -6.30 8.19 -12.16
C ALA A 103 -6.35 6.88 -12.96
N TRP A 104 -5.72 6.87 -14.14
CA TRP A 104 -5.62 5.67 -14.95
C TRP A 104 -4.82 4.56 -14.26
N VAL A 105 -3.70 4.90 -13.60
CA VAL A 105 -2.87 3.94 -12.85
C VAL A 105 -3.66 3.28 -11.71
N VAL A 106 -4.42 4.09 -10.97
CA VAL A 106 -5.25 3.58 -9.86
C VAL A 106 -6.46 2.80 -10.38
N ALA A 107 -7.08 3.23 -11.48
CA ALA A 107 -8.15 2.46 -12.14
C ALA A 107 -7.65 1.08 -12.59
N ALA A 108 -6.45 1.01 -13.17
CA ALA A 108 -5.85 -0.26 -13.58
C ALA A 108 -5.62 -1.22 -12.40
N LEU A 109 -5.21 -0.70 -11.23
CA LEU A 109 -5.17 -1.48 -9.98
C LEU A 109 -6.54 -2.03 -9.62
N LEU A 110 -7.55 -1.17 -9.52
CA LEU A 110 -8.88 -1.57 -9.07
C LEU A 110 -9.53 -2.57 -10.03
N ASP A 111 -9.36 -2.40 -11.34
CA ASP A 111 -9.81 -3.35 -12.34
C ASP A 111 -9.12 -4.70 -12.21
N ASP A 112 -7.79 -4.71 -12.04
CA ASP A 112 -7.01 -5.92 -11.86
C ASP A 112 -7.43 -6.69 -10.60
N LEU A 113 -7.74 -5.99 -9.50
CA LEU A 113 -8.23 -6.63 -8.28
C LEU A 113 -9.66 -7.15 -8.46
N ALA A 114 -10.58 -6.31 -8.93
CA ALA A 114 -11.99 -6.68 -9.09
C ALA A 114 -12.17 -7.88 -10.03
N LEU A 115 -11.50 -7.89 -11.19
CA LEU A 115 -11.57 -8.98 -12.17
C LEU A 115 -11.07 -10.32 -11.62
N ASN A 116 -10.24 -10.29 -10.57
CA ASN A 116 -9.68 -11.49 -9.96
C ASN A 116 -10.36 -11.88 -8.64
N THR A 117 -11.50 -11.26 -8.32
CA THR A 117 -12.42 -11.76 -7.29
C THR A 117 -13.28 -12.92 -7.83
N PRO A 118 -13.89 -13.75 -6.96
CA PRO A 118 -14.79 -14.82 -7.41
C PRO A 118 -16.02 -14.34 -8.20
N TRP A 119 -16.42 -13.08 -8.04
CA TRP A 119 -17.61 -12.50 -8.68
C TRP A 119 -17.30 -11.58 -9.87
N GLY A 120 -16.09 -11.02 -9.94
CA GLY A 120 -15.72 -10.03 -10.95
C GLY A 120 -15.91 -10.54 -12.37
N GLY A 121 -15.43 -11.75 -12.67
CA GLY A 121 -15.55 -12.37 -13.99
C GLY A 121 -16.99 -12.66 -14.45
N ALA A 122 -17.93 -12.82 -13.51
CA ALA A 122 -19.34 -13.07 -13.80
C ALA A 122 -20.19 -11.77 -13.90
N SER A 123 -19.62 -10.63 -13.53
CA SER A 123 -20.29 -9.32 -13.56
C SER A 123 -20.09 -8.59 -14.90
N ALA A 124 -20.58 -7.36 -15.02
CA ALA A 124 -20.29 -6.50 -16.19
C ALA A 124 -18.82 -6.02 -16.27
N TRP A 125 -18.01 -6.21 -15.22
CA TRP A 125 -16.65 -5.65 -15.12
C TRP A 125 -15.72 -5.98 -16.30
N PRO A 126 -15.66 -7.23 -16.83
CA PRO A 126 -14.78 -7.56 -17.95
C PRO A 126 -15.13 -6.80 -19.24
N ARG A 127 -16.41 -6.42 -19.41
CA ARG A 127 -16.89 -5.71 -20.61
C ARG A 127 -16.64 -4.21 -20.53
N GLN A 128 -16.62 -3.67 -19.32
CA GLN A 128 -16.49 -2.25 -19.08
C GLN A 128 -15.66 -1.99 -17.79
N PRO A 129 -14.36 -2.29 -17.80
CA PRO A 129 -13.49 -1.94 -16.69
C PRO A 129 -13.37 -0.40 -16.56
N LEU A 130 -12.96 0.08 -15.38
CA LEU A 130 -12.80 1.50 -15.07
C LEU A 130 -11.86 2.21 -16.06
N VAL A 131 -10.77 1.56 -16.48
CA VAL A 131 -9.85 2.10 -17.50
C VAL A 131 -10.51 2.35 -18.85
N VAL A 132 -11.44 1.47 -19.27
CA VAL A 132 -12.23 1.66 -20.50
C VAL A 132 -13.20 2.83 -20.31
N MET A 133 -13.84 2.92 -19.15
CA MET A 133 -14.77 4.03 -18.86
C MET A 133 -14.07 5.40 -18.80
N LEU A 134 -12.82 5.45 -18.32
CA LEU A 134 -12.05 6.69 -18.19
C LEU A 134 -11.42 7.14 -19.51
N ARG A 135 -10.82 6.23 -20.28
CA ARG A 135 -10.01 6.58 -21.47
C ARG A 135 -10.26 5.72 -22.71
N GLY A 136 -11.13 4.71 -22.63
CA GLY A 136 -11.33 3.76 -23.73
C GLY A 136 -10.22 2.72 -23.89
N ASP A 137 -9.28 2.64 -22.94
CA ASP A 137 -8.15 1.71 -23.00
C ASP A 137 -8.58 0.28 -22.63
N VAL A 138 -8.30 -0.70 -23.49
CA VAL A 138 -8.71 -2.10 -23.29
C VAL A 138 -7.58 -3.03 -22.80
N ASP A 139 -6.33 -2.58 -22.78
CA ASP A 139 -5.16 -3.40 -22.37
C ASP A 139 -4.32 -2.73 -21.27
N ALA A 140 -4.97 -2.42 -20.14
CA ALA A 140 -4.28 -1.82 -19.01
C ALA A 140 -3.24 -2.77 -18.38
N GLY A 141 -3.48 -4.09 -18.41
CA GLY A 141 -2.60 -5.09 -17.81
C GLY A 141 -1.18 -5.12 -18.40
N THR A 142 -1.05 -4.83 -19.70
CA THR A 142 0.25 -4.70 -20.38
C THR A 142 0.76 -3.27 -20.33
N GLN A 143 -0.10 -2.29 -20.66
CA GLN A 143 0.26 -0.87 -20.74
C GLN A 143 0.79 -0.31 -19.41
N PHE A 144 0.32 -0.83 -18.28
CA PHE A 144 0.81 -0.42 -16.96
C PHE A 144 2.33 -0.56 -16.87
N PHE A 145 2.87 -1.69 -17.32
CA PHE A 145 4.31 -1.93 -17.29
C PHE A 145 5.05 -1.14 -18.37
N THR A 146 4.46 -0.90 -19.53
CA THR A 146 5.06 -0.01 -20.54
C THR A 146 5.25 1.40 -19.99
N ARG A 147 4.24 1.94 -19.28
CA ARG A 147 4.32 3.25 -18.63
C ARG A 147 5.32 3.27 -17.46
N LEU A 148 5.41 2.16 -16.72
CA LEU A 148 6.41 2.01 -15.66
C LEU A 148 7.83 2.02 -16.25
N ASP A 149 8.08 1.27 -17.31
CA ASP A 149 9.38 1.22 -17.99
C ASP A 149 9.80 2.62 -18.50
N GLU A 150 8.86 3.44 -18.96
CA GLU A 150 9.12 4.83 -19.36
C GLU A 150 9.52 5.72 -18.18
N LEU A 151 8.84 5.58 -17.03
CA LEU A 151 9.19 6.29 -15.80
C LEU A 151 10.55 5.84 -15.26
N GLU A 152 10.87 4.54 -15.32
CA GLU A 152 12.16 3.99 -14.88
C GLU A 152 13.35 4.45 -15.74
N ARG A 153 13.13 4.74 -17.03
CA ARG A 153 14.16 5.36 -17.90
C ARG A 153 14.47 6.80 -17.50
N HIS A 154 13.50 7.50 -16.93
CA HIS A 154 13.60 8.92 -16.55
C HIS A 154 13.04 9.17 -15.14
N PRO A 155 13.60 8.53 -14.09
CA PRO A 155 13.00 8.47 -12.75
C PRO A 155 12.87 9.84 -12.08
N ASN A 156 13.72 10.80 -12.46
CA ASN A 156 13.69 12.17 -11.95
C ASN A 156 12.63 13.04 -12.64
N ARG A 157 12.03 12.59 -13.75
CA ARG A 157 11.03 13.36 -14.50
C ARG A 157 9.70 13.41 -13.76
N ASP A 158 9.28 12.28 -13.19
CA ASP A 158 8.06 12.21 -12.38
C ASP A 158 8.17 11.11 -11.31
N ARG A 159 8.97 11.40 -10.28
CA ARG A 159 9.20 10.47 -9.17
C ARG A 159 7.93 10.17 -8.37
N GLU A 160 7.05 11.15 -8.22
CA GLU A 160 5.77 10.97 -7.52
C GLU A 160 4.82 10.01 -8.27
N LEU A 161 4.75 10.09 -9.61
CA LEU A 161 3.94 9.16 -10.37
C LEU A 161 4.53 7.74 -10.37
N LEU A 162 5.87 7.62 -10.44
CA LEU A 162 6.57 6.35 -10.27
C LEU A 162 6.25 5.71 -8.91
N GLU A 163 6.23 6.52 -7.85
CA GLU A 163 5.88 6.07 -6.50
C GLU A 163 4.42 5.64 -6.39
N LEU A 164 3.47 6.38 -6.97
CA LEU A 164 2.07 5.97 -7.03
C LEU A 164 1.92 4.62 -7.74
N GLN A 165 2.62 4.44 -8.85
CA GLN A 165 2.58 3.19 -9.61
C GLN A 165 3.23 2.03 -8.84
N TYR A 166 4.31 2.30 -8.10
CA TYR A 166 4.92 1.35 -7.17
C TYR A 166 3.96 0.94 -6.04
N HIS A 167 3.20 1.89 -5.46
CA HIS A 167 2.17 1.56 -4.48
C HIS A 167 1.10 0.64 -5.06
N CYS A 168 0.68 0.84 -6.31
CA CYS A 168 -0.24 -0.08 -6.97
C CYS A 168 0.34 -1.49 -7.11
N LEU A 169 1.63 -1.62 -7.42
CA LEU A 169 2.31 -2.93 -7.41
C LEU A 169 2.31 -3.54 -6.01
N ALA A 170 2.58 -2.75 -4.96
CA ALA A 170 2.60 -3.22 -3.57
C ALA A 170 1.21 -3.66 -3.08
N LEU A 171 0.14 -3.01 -3.57
CA LEU A 171 -1.26 -3.30 -3.26
C LEU A 171 -1.87 -4.45 -4.09
N GLY A 172 -1.05 -5.18 -4.85
CA GLY A 172 -1.48 -6.43 -5.48
C GLY A 172 -1.72 -6.36 -6.99
N PHE A 173 -1.45 -5.24 -7.66
CA PHE A 173 -1.50 -5.23 -9.13
C PHE A 173 -0.52 -6.27 -9.70
N ARG A 174 -1.01 -7.14 -10.59
CA ARG A 174 -0.18 -8.13 -11.30
C ARG A 174 -0.22 -7.95 -12.82
N GLY A 175 -1.35 -7.50 -13.39
CA GLY A 175 -1.53 -7.31 -14.84
C GLY A 175 -1.03 -8.52 -15.65
N LYS A 176 -0.20 -8.27 -16.68
CA LYS A 176 0.38 -9.32 -17.55
C LYS A 176 1.18 -10.40 -16.81
N TYR A 177 1.61 -10.17 -15.56
CA TYR A 177 2.34 -11.16 -14.77
C TYR A 177 1.44 -12.10 -13.96
N ARG A 178 0.11 -11.98 -14.06
CA ARG A 178 -0.83 -12.97 -13.49
C ARG A 178 -0.88 -14.23 -14.36
N VAL A 179 0.21 -14.98 -14.34
CA VAL A 179 0.32 -16.30 -14.98
C VAL A 179 0.40 -17.40 -13.91
N PRO A 180 -0.17 -18.59 -14.15
CA PRO A 180 -0.03 -19.70 -13.22
C PRO A 180 1.43 -20.08 -12.94
N GLY A 181 1.74 -20.35 -11.67
CA GLY A 181 3.06 -20.85 -11.24
C GLY A 181 4.08 -19.76 -10.90
N ARG A 182 5.26 -20.20 -10.45
CA ARG A 182 6.28 -19.33 -9.84
C ARG A 182 6.93 -18.31 -10.78
N SER A 183 6.77 -18.46 -12.10
CA SER A 183 7.44 -17.58 -13.06
C SER A 183 6.88 -16.16 -13.02
N GLY A 184 5.54 -16.03 -12.95
CA GLY A 184 4.88 -14.72 -12.87
C GLY A 184 5.27 -13.97 -11.61
N ASP A 185 5.22 -14.64 -10.46
CA ASP A 185 5.60 -14.06 -9.16
C ASP A 185 7.06 -13.59 -9.15
N ARG A 186 7.99 -14.36 -9.73
CA ARG A 186 9.40 -13.95 -9.83
C ARG A 186 9.58 -12.70 -10.70
N SER A 187 8.93 -12.66 -11.87
CA SER A 187 9.01 -11.49 -12.76
C SER A 187 8.40 -10.25 -12.10
N LEU A 188 7.24 -10.38 -11.46
CA LEU A 188 6.59 -9.29 -10.76
C LEU A 188 7.46 -8.78 -9.59
N ASN A 189 8.07 -9.69 -8.83
CA ASN A 189 8.98 -9.32 -7.76
C ASN A 189 10.24 -8.61 -8.28
N ALA A 190 10.79 -9.04 -9.43
CA ALA A 190 11.92 -8.36 -10.05
C ALA A 190 11.57 -6.92 -10.45
N VAL A 191 10.38 -6.70 -11.02
CA VAL A 191 9.87 -5.35 -11.36
C VAL A 191 9.70 -4.49 -10.10
N ARG A 192 9.08 -5.02 -9.04
CA ARG A 192 8.93 -4.30 -7.77
C ARG A 192 10.29 -3.88 -7.18
N VAL A 193 11.27 -4.79 -7.19
CA VAL A 193 12.61 -4.51 -6.70
C VAL A 193 13.30 -3.44 -7.55
N ALA A 194 13.13 -3.46 -8.88
CA ALA A 194 13.69 -2.45 -9.78
C ALA A 194 13.10 -1.06 -9.51
N ALA A 195 11.76 -0.94 -9.52
CA ALA A 195 11.05 0.31 -9.24
C ALA A 195 11.44 0.89 -7.86
N ALA A 196 11.51 0.05 -6.83
CA ALA A 196 11.92 0.47 -5.48
C ALA A 196 13.32 1.10 -5.44
N ARG A 197 14.25 0.71 -6.33
CA ARG A 197 15.61 1.28 -6.32
C ARG A 197 15.61 2.76 -6.65
N PHE A 198 14.72 3.21 -7.54
CA PHE A 198 14.59 4.62 -7.91
C PHE A 198 13.89 5.46 -6.84
N LEU A 199 13.10 4.81 -5.99
CA LEU A 199 12.35 5.46 -4.92
C LEU A 199 13.09 5.51 -3.59
N ARG A 200 14.14 4.69 -3.43
CA ARG A 200 14.98 4.71 -2.22
C ARG A 200 15.58 6.09 -1.96
N ASP A 201 15.61 6.42 -0.68
CA ASP A 201 16.31 7.57 -0.15
C ASP A 201 17.42 7.03 0.76
N ALA A 202 18.67 7.14 0.29
CA ALA A 202 19.82 6.58 0.99
C ALA A 202 20.04 7.25 2.37
N ASP A 203 19.66 8.52 2.51
CA ASP A 203 19.79 9.26 3.76
C ASP A 203 18.72 8.81 4.76
N ALA A 204 17.50 8.54 4.28
CA ALA A 204 16.43 7.97 5.10
C ALA A 204 16.71 6.51 5.51
N ASP A 205 17.26 5.70 4.61
CA ASP A 205 17.60 4.29 4.88
C ASP A 205 18.70 4.14 5.96
N GLY A 206 19.57 5.15 6.10
CA GLY A 206 20.60 5.20 7.15
C GLY A 206 20.09 5.75 8.49
N ALA A 207 18.88 6.29 8.54
CA ALA A 207 18.32 6.85 9.76
C ALA A 207 17.89 5.75 10.75
N PRO A 208 18.04 5.96 12.06
CA PRO A 208 17.54 5.01 13.05
C PRO A 208 16.02 4.87 12.95
N LEU A 209 15.53 3.63 12.94
CA LEU A 209 14.10 3.32 12.82
C LEU A 209 13.24 3.85 13.98
N SER A 210 13.86 4.24 15.09
CA SER A 210 13.22 4.85 16.26
C SER A 210 14.04 6.03 16.77
N PRO A 211 13.40 7.16 17.15
CA PRO A 211 14.09 8.28 17.80
C PRO A 211 14.85 7.85 19.07
N ASN A 212 14.32 6.84 19.77
CA ASN A 212 14.86 6.32 21.03
C ASN A 212 15.31 4.85 20.89
N TRP A 213 15.98 4.51 19.79
CA TRP A 213 16.47 3.14 19.56
C TRP A 213 17.52 2.67 20.58
N LYS A 214 18.22 3.62 21.22
CA LYS A 214 19.20 3.32 22.27
C LYS A 214 18.47 2.83 23.52
N GLY A 215 18.81 1.63 23.98
CA GLY A 215 18.28 1.07 25.21
C GLY A 215 18.57 1.95 26.43
N VAL A 216 17.68 1.91 27.42
CA VAL A 216 17.90 2.59 28.70
C VAL A 216 18.80 1.73 29.57
N ILE A 217 19.84 2.32 30.16
CA ILE A 217 20.68 1.62 31.15
C ILE A 217 19.82 1.41 32.40
N ALA A 218 19.44 0.17 32.66
CA ALA A 218 18.77 -0.19 33.91
C ALA A 218 19.82 -0.38 34.99
N SER A 219 19.75 0.42 36.05
CA SER A 219 20.50 0.17 37.28
C SER A 219 19.99 -1.14 37.88
N ASP A 220 20.83 -2.18 37.94
CA ASP A 220 20.55 -3.33 38.77
C ASP A 220 20.78 -2.90 40.23
N GLU A 221 19.73 -2.42 40.89
CA GLU A 221 19.74 -2.37 42.36
C GLU A 221 19.63 -3.80 42.90
N PRO A 222 20.56 -4.21 43.80
CA PRO A 222 20.65 -5.56 44.34
C PRO A 222 19.50 -5.92 45.29
#